data_AF-A0A1V5LHT9-F1
#
_entry.id   AF-A0A1V5LHT9-F1
#
_cell.length_a   1.000
_cell.length_b   1.000
_cell.length_c   1.000
_cell.angle_alpha   90.00
_cell.angle_beta   90.00
_cell.angle_gamma   90.00
#
_symmetry.space_group_name_H-M   'P 1'
#
loop_
_entity.id
_entity.type
_entity.pdbx_description
1 polymer ?
#
loop_
_entity_poly.entity_id
_entity_poly.type
_entity_poly.pdbx_seq_one_letter_code
_entity_poly.pdbx_strand_id
1 'polypeptide(L)'
;MSDETAVNILAAHDRNSGTTLLEQAKQGKPALCQSCHADPAVGAKGDSLRLNFSAAMHGWHANYMHLEGAAACAACHPARPDGATRCARDFHKEIGITCSECHGSLEEHAMALLRGEEAKPGAARLVRHLKSDQVASASEVHPRTPWLQEPDCLNCHAGFNIPEDIVSFNKWTPGFTGLFRVRTDNAGIRCEACHSATHALYPADNPFVLWRDNIQPRQYTGSSYAIGANKNCAVCHKKVMTDPVHHENMLGMVRNPFDF
;
A
#
# COMPACT_ATOMS: atom_id res chain seq x y z
N MET A 1 10.08 -17.15 2.35
CA MET A 1 9.19 -18.25 2.79
C MET A 1 10.04 -19.51 2.85
N SER A 2 9.93 -20.32 3.91
CA SER A 2 10.63 -21.60 3.97
C SER A 2 9.89 -22.67 3.17
N ASP A 3 10.58 -23.76 2.83
CA ASP A 3 9.98 -24.91 2.14
C ASP A 3 8.82 -25.52 2.95
N GLU A 4 8.96 -25.57 4.28
CA GLU A 4 7.91 -26.04 5.19
C GLU A 4 6.64 -25.18 5.08
N THR A 5 6.77 -23.86 5.08
CA THR A 5 5.63 -22.96 4.89
C THR A 5 5.00 -23.16 3.50
N ALA A 6 5.80 -23.33 2.45
CA ALA A 6 5.30 -23.58 1.11
C ALA A 6 4.46 -24.88 1.04
N VAL A 7 4.97 -25.96 1.63
CA VAL A 7 4.27 -27.26 1.71
C VAL A 7 2.94 -27.12 2.45
N ASN A 8 2.94 -26.41 3.58
CA ASN A 8 1.73 -26.21 4.37
C ASN A 8 0.67 -25.39 3.63
N ILE A 9 1.08 -24.36 2.87
CA ILE A 9 0.18 -23.56 2.03
C ILE A 9 -0.46 -24.45 0.96
N LEU A 10 0.34 -25.24 0.22
CA LEU A 10 -0.19 -26.10 -0.84
C LEU A 10 -1.10 -27.20 -0.28
N ALA A 11 -0.74 -27.81 0.85
CA ALA A 11 -1.57 -28.80 1.54
C ALA A 11 -2.94 -28.24 1.94
N ALA A 12 -2.95 -27.03 2.52
CA ALA A 12 -4.18 -26.35 2.90
C ALA A 12 -5.01 -25.95 1.66
N HIS A 13 -4.36 -25.48 0.60
CA HIS A 13 -5.02 -25.14 -0.65
C HIS A 13 -5.70 -26.36 -1.30
N ASP A 14 -4.98 -27.48 -1.39
CA ASP A 14 -5.49 -28.75 -1.92
C ASP A 14 -6.71 -29.23 -1.13
N ARG A 15 -6.62 -29.22 0.20
CA ARG A 15 -7.74 -29.58 1.09
C ARG A 15 -8.97 -28.69 0.88
N ASN A 16 -8.78 -27.38 0.72
CA ASN A 16 -9.87 -26.42 0.70
C ASN A 16 -10.48 -26.21 -0.70
N SER A 17 -9.71 -26.49 -1.75
CA SER A 17 -10.09 -26.20 -3.14
C SER A 17 -10.17 -27.43 -4.03
N GLY A 18 -9.86 -28.62 -3.51
CA GLY A 18 -9.91 -29.89 -4.25
C GLY A 18 -8.82 -30.00 -5.33
N THR A 19 -7.69 -29.29 -5.15
CA THR A 19 -6.56 -29.34 -6.08
C THR A 19 -5.54 -30.42 -5.67
N THR A 20 -4.50 -30.61 -6.49
CA THR A 20 -3.38 -31.53 -6.23
C THR A 20 -2.02 -30.84 -6.38
N LEU A 21 -1.97 -29.54 -6.08
CA LEU A 21 -0.81 -28.67 -6.31
C LEU A 21 0.42 -29.12 -5.51
N LEU A 22 0.25 -29.65 -4.30
CA LEU A 22 1.37 -30.13 -3.50
C LEU A 22 2.05 -31.33 -4.17
N GLU A 23 1.27 -32.30 -4.64
CA GLU A 23 1.81 -33.47 -5.33
C GLU A 23 2.43 -33.10 -6.67
N GLN A 24 1.83 -32.16 -7.41
CA GLN A 24 2.42 -31.61 -8.63
C GLN A 24 3.76 -30.91 -8.36
N ALA A 25 3.85 -30.10 -7.30
CA ALA A 25 5.08 -29.43 -6.91
C ALA A 25 6.19 -30.42 -6.55
N LYS A 26 5.88 -31.48 -5.79
CA LYS A 26 6.83 -32.58 -5.47
C LYS A 26 7.33 -33.30 -6.72
N GLN A 27 6.53 -33.38 -7.77
CA GLN A 27 6.89 -33.94 -9.08
C GLN A 27 7.66 -32.95 -9.97
N GLY A 28 8.11 -31.81 -9.44
CA GLY A 28 8.84 -30.79 -10.19
C GLY A 28 7.96 -29.92 -11.09
N LYS A 29 6.65 -29.90 -10.86
CA LYS A 29 5.67 -29.11 -11.62
C LYS A 29 4.91 -28.14 -10.70
N PRO A 30 5.59 -27.19 -10.03
CA PRO A 30 4.91 -26.21 -9.18
C PRO A 30 4.01 -25.31 -10.03
N ALA A 31 2.80 -25.03 -9.53
CA ALA A 31 1.92 -24.05 -10.15
C ALA A 31 2.22 -22.65 -9.62
N LEU A 32 2.24 -21.68 -10.52
CA LEU A 32 2.23 -20.28 -10.13
C LEU A 32 0.81 -19.91 -9.67
N CYS A 33 0.62 -19.34 -8.49
CA CYS A 33 -0.72 -18.95 -8.00
C CYS A 33 -1.49 -18.12 -9.04
N GLN A 34 -0.76 -17.24 -9.74
CA GLN A 34 -1.28 -16.37 -10.78
C GLN A 34 -1.76 -17.09 -12.05
N SER A 35 -1.46 -18.38 -12.23
CA SER A 35 -2.01 -19.17 -13.34
C SER A 35 -3.52 -19.36 -13.20
N CYS A 36 -4.02 -19.36 -11.97
CA CYS A 36 -5.46 -19.49 -11.66
C CYS A 36 -6.04 -18.17 -11.15
N HIS A 37 -5.30 -17.43 -10.32
CA HIS A 37 -5.76 -16.19 -9.74
C HIS A 37 -5.21 -14.98 -10.51
N ALA A 38 -6.06 -14.25 -11.22
CA ALA A 38 -5.63 -13.06 -11.97
C ALA A 38 -4.83 -12.09 -11.07
N ASP A 39 -3.82 -11.42 -11.62
CA ASP A 39 -3.01 -10.46 -10.87
C ASP A 39 -2.65 -9.25 -11.74
N PRO A 40 -3.32 -8.10 -11.55
CA PRO A 40 -3.03 -6.88 -12.28
C PRO A 40 -1.58 -6.38 -12.13
N ALA A 41 -0.89 -6.68 -11.02
CA ALA A 41 0.48 -6.21 -10.80
C ALA A 41 1.46 -6.75 -11.85
N VAL A 42 1.23 -7.98 -12.29
CA VAL A 42 2.10 -8.70 -13.25
C VAL A 42 1.39 -8.99 -14.57
N GLY A 43 0.19 -8.45 -14.77
CA GLY A 43 -0.62 -8.67 -15.97
C GLY A 43 -1.09 -10.13 -16.14
N ALA A 44 -1.11 -10.92 -15.06
CA ALA A 44 -1.57 -12.29 -15.13
C ALA A 44 -3.10 -12.33 -15.28
N LYS A 45 -3.57 -12.98 -16.35
CA LYS A 45 -5.01 -13.08 -16.63
C LYS A 45 -5.74 -14.03 -15.67
N GLY A 46 -5.05 -15.05 -15.18
CA GLY A 46 -5.64 -16.12 -14.39
C GLY A 46 -6.83 -16.79 -15.11
N ASP A 47 -7.70 -17.39 -14.30
CA ASP A 47 -8.97 -17.95 -14.73
C ASP A 47 -10.11 -17.03 -14.28
N SER A 48 -11.04 -16.72 -15.20
CA SER A 48 -12.09 -15.73 -14.98
C SER A 48 -13.09 -16.12 -13.89
N LEU A 49 -13.19 -17.41 -13.54
CA LEU A 49 -14.10 -17.91 -12.50
C LEU A 49 -13.53 -17.76 -11.09
N ARG A 50 -12.20 -17.66 -10.95
CA ARG A 50 -11.55 -17.46 -9.63
C ARG A 50 -11.39 -15.98 -9.33
N LEU A 51 -11.43 -15.65 -8.04
CA LEU A 51 -11.06 -14.33 -7.54
C LEU A 51 -9.62 -14.00 -7.98
N ASN A 52 -9.35 -12.73 -8.26
CA ASN A 52 -7.97 -12.26 -8.42
C ASN A 52 -7.13 -12.57 -7.16
N PHE A 53 -5.81 -12.61 -7.31
CA PHE A 53 -4.88 -13.11 -6.30
C PHE A 53 -5.01 -12.36 -4.97
N SER A 54 -5.10 -11.02 -5.01
CA SER A 54 -5.25 -10.22 -3.82
C SER A 54 -6.60 -10.47 -3.12
N ALA A 55 -7.70 -10.50 -3.87
CA ALA A 55 -9.03 -10.78 -3.32
C ALA A 55 -9.12 -12.20 -2.72
N ALA A 56 -8.50 -13.19 -3.36
CA ALA A 56 -8.46 -14.57 -2.86
C ALA A 56 -7.68 -14.68 -1.54
N MET A 57 -6.50 -14.06 -1.48
CA MET A 57 -5.64 -14.09 -0.30
C MET A 57 -6.24 -13.32 0.86
N HIS A 58 -6.59 -12.05 0.68
CA HIS A 58 -7.13 -11.25 1.77
C HIS A 58 -8.52 -11.73 2.18
N GLY A 59 -9.38 -12.06 1.21
CA GLY A 59 -10.73 -12.55 1.47
C GLY A 59 -10.77 -13.83 2.30
N TRP A 60 -9.86 -14.78 2.05
CA TRP A 60 -9.78 -15.99 2.86
C TRP A 60 -9.22 -15.69 4.26
N HIS A 61 -8.07 -15.01 4.36
CA HIS A 61 -7.39 -14.80 5.64
C HIS A 61 -8.18 -13.91 6.60
N ALA A 62 -8.93 -12.92 6.09
CA ALA A 62 -9.75 -12.05 6.91
C ALA A 62 -10.80 -12.82 7.75
N ASN A 63 -11.28 -13.98 7.28
CA ASN A 63 -12.25 -14.80 8.01
C ASN A 63 -11.65 -15.61 9.17
N TYR A 64 -10.32 -15.68 9.26
CA TYR A 64 -9.61 -16.53 10.24
C TYR A 64 -8.51 -15.78 11.01
N MET A 65 -8.30 -14.49 10.72
CA MET A 65 -7.31 -13.67 11.40
C MET A 65 -7.87 -13.18 12.73
N HIS A 66 -7.09 -13.37 13.79
CA HIS A 66 -7.48 -12.95 15.15
C HIS A 66 -6.70 -11.72 15.62
N LEU A 67 -5.71 -11.28 14.84
CA LEU A 67 -4.96 -10.06 15.10
C LEU A 67 -5.74 -8.87 14.55
N GLU A 68 -5.66 -7.75 15.25
CA GLU A 68 -6.30 -6.50 14.86
C GLU A 68 -5.27 -5.47 14.39
N GLY A 69 -5.77 -4.43 13.70
CA GLY A 69 -4.96 -3.31 13.22
C GLY A 69 -3.73 -3.71 12.41
N ALA A 70 -2.64 -2.97 12.59
CA ALA A 70 -1.38 -3.19 11.86
C ALA A 70 -0.75 -4.57 12.11
N ALA A 71 -1.02 -5.20 13.25
CA ALA A 71 -0.48 -6.53 13.58
C ALA A 71 -1.03 -7.61 12.63
N ALA A 72 -2.29 -7.49 12.22
CA ALA A 72 -2.90 -8.36 11.22
C ALA A 72 -2.16 -8.30 9.88
N CYS A 73 -1.85 -7.09 9.42
CA CYS A 73 -1.11 -6.86 8.19
C CYS A 73 0.32 -7.38 8.31
N ALA A 74 0.99 -7.11 9.43
CA ALA A 74 2.38 -7.50 9.68
C ALA A 74 2.60 -9.01 9.89
N ALA A 75 1.53 -9.81 10.02
CA ALA A 75 1.61 -11.26 10.03
C ALA A 75 1.98 -11.83 8.64
N CYS A 76 1.63 -11.11 7.56
CA CYS A 76 1.88 -11.53 6.18
C CYS A 76 2.87 -10.60 5.47
N HIS A 77 2.82 -9.30 5.76
CA HIS A 77 3.69 -8.29 5.17
C HIS A 77 4.91 -8.03 6.06
N PRO A 78 6.06 -7.68 5.46
CA PRO A 78 7.30 -7.47 6.19
C PRO A 78 7.33 -6.06 6.86
N ALA A 79 6.32 -5.81 7.71
CA ALA A 79 5.99 -4.52 8.31
C ALA A 79 6.24 -4.47 9.82
N ARG A 80 6.59 -5.60 10.46
CA ARG A 80 6.80 -5.63 11.91
C ARG A 80 7.88 -4.63 12.34
N PRO A 81 7.70 -3.90 13.46
CA PRO A 81 8.70 -2.94 13.96
C PRO A 81 10.07 -3.58 14.28
N ASP A 82 10.06 -4.83 14.74
CA ASP A 82 11.25 -5.65 15.03
C ASP A 82 11.72 -6.47 13.82
N GLY A 83 11.00 -6.40 12.69
CA GLY A 83 11.34 -7.12 11.47
C GLY A 83 12.58 -6.54 10.78
N ALA A 84 13.16 -7.34 9.88
CA ALA A 84 14.28 -6.87 9.07
C ALA A 84 13.83 -5.76 8.10
N THR A 85 12.82 -5.99 7.28
CA THR A 85 12.49 -5.05 6.19
C THR A 85 11.86 -3.74 6.66
N ARG A 86 10.95 -3.79 7.65
CA ARG A 86 10.15 -2.66 8.15
C ARG A 86 9.62 -1.81 7.00
N CYS A 87 8.68 -2.35 6.21
CA CYS A 87 8.32 -1.74 4.93
C CYS A 87 7.76 -0.30 5.04
N ALA A 88 7.09 0.05 6.14
CA ALA A 88 6.71 1.42 6.46
C ALA A 88 7.83 2.12 7.25
N ARG A 89 8.42 3.16 6.64
CA ARG A 89 9.59 3.90 7.15
C ARG A 89 9.41 5.40 7.11
N ASP A 90 8.31 5.87 6.56
CA ASP A 90 8.07 7.30 6.42
C ASP A 90 7.54 7.93 7.71
N PHE A 91 7.54 9.27 7.72
CA PHE A 91 7.12 10.06 8.88
C PHE A 91 5.69 9.77 9.37
N HIS A 92 4.76 9.28 8.55
CA HIS A 92 3.42 8.93 9.03
C HIS A 92 3.49 7.84 10.12
N LYS A 93 4.40 6.88 9.99
CA LYS A 93 4.65 5.87 11.02
C LYS A 93 5.09 6.51 12.34
N GLU A 94 5.94 7.53 12.30
CA GLU A 94 6.48 8.19 13.50
C GLU A 94 5.42 8.96 14.30
N ILE A 95 4.34 9.39 13.65
CA ILE A 95 3.19 10.01 14.30
C ILE A 95 2.06 9.02 14.61
N GLY A 96 2.33 7.72 14.49
CA GLY A 96 1.40 6.66 14.89
C GLY A 96 0.37 6.27 13.83
N ILE A 97 0.46 6.78 12.60
CA ILE A 97 -0.38 6.33 11.50
C ILE A 97 0.11 4.95 11.04
N THR A 98 -0.81 4.01 10.88
CA THR A 98 -0.53 2.64 10.51
C THR A 98 -1.15 2.29 9.15
N CYS A 99 -1.10 1.01 8.78
CA CYS A 99 -1.70 0.52 7.55
C CYS A 99 -3.20 0.82 7.47
N SER A 100 -3.90 0.74 8.61
CA SER A 100 -5.36 0.74 8.67
C SER A 100 -5.98 2.11 8.38
N GLU A 101 -5.30 3.19 8.74
CA GLU A 101 -5.77 4.56 8.48
C GLU A 101 -5.88 4.83 6.96
N CYS A 102 -5.00 4.21 6.17
CA CYS A 102 -5.03 4.32 4.70
C CYS A 102 -5.83 3.21 4.02
N HIS A 103 -5.58 1.95 4.39
CA HIS A 103 -6.11 0.78 3.68
C HIS A 103 -7.37 0.16 4.33
N GLY A 104 -7.73 0.56 5.55
CA GLY A 104 -8.72 -0.11 6.39
C GLY A 104 -8.13 -1.30 7.16
N SER A 105 -8.92 -1.85 8.09
CA SER A 105 -8.62 -3.13 8.74
C SER A 105 -8.46 -4.26 7.71
N LEU A 106 -7.95 -5.43 8.12
CA LEU A 106 -7.83 -6.57 7.20
C LEU A 106 -9.20 -6.99 6.62
N GLU A 107 -10.26 -6.93 7.42
CA GLU A 107 -11.62 -7.24 6.98
C GLU A 107 -12.13 -6.19 5.99
N GLU A 108 -11.92 -4.91 6.27
CA GLU A 108 -12.27 -3.78 5.39
C GLU A 108 -11.51 -3.81 4.07
N HIS A 109 -10.21 -4.08 4.12
CA HIS A 109 -9.36 -4.28 2.96
C HIS A 109 -9.83 -5.45 2.10
N ALA A 110 -10.17 -6.58 2.74
CA ALA A 110 -10.71 -7.75 2.07
C ALA A 110 -12.08 -7.44 1.45
N MET A 111 -12.97 -6.73 2.16
CA MET A 111 -14.28 -6.32 1.64
C MET A 111 -14.14 -5.49 0.37
N ALA A 112 -13.26 -4.48 0.34
CA ALA A 112 -13.07 -3.64 -0.85
C ALA A 112 -12.62 -4.47 -2.08
N LEU A 113 -11.75 -5.46 -1.88
CA LEU A 113 -11.29 -6.36 -2.93
C LEU A 113 -12.36 -7.35 -3.38
N LEU A 114 -13.11 -7.93 -2.45
CA LEU A 114 -14.19 -8.87 -2.76
C LEU A 114 -15.36 -8.16 -3.47
N ARG A 115 -15.69 -6.92 -3.07
CA ARG A 115 -16.66 -6.06 -3.77
C ARG A 115 -16.21 -5.75 -5.19
N GLY A 116 -14.91 -5.56 -5.43
CA GLY A 116 -14.36 -5.40 -6.78
C GLY A 116 -14.53 -6.63 -7.68
N GLU A 117 -14.84 -7.79 -7.10
CA GLU A 117 -15.01 -9.07 -7.79
C GLU A 117 -16.40 -9.69 -7.49
N GLU A 118 -17.40 -8.88 -7.13
CA GLU A 118 -18.69 -9.33 -6.59
C GLU A 118 -19.48 -10.26 -7.53
N ALA A 119 -19.24 -10.19 -8.84
CA ALA A 119 -19.82 -11.09 -9.83
C ALA A 119 -19.33 -12.54 -9.71
N LYS A 120 -18.23 -12.78 -9.00
CA LYS A 120 -17.63 -14.12 -8.84
C LYS A 120 -18.19 -14.81 -7.59
N PRO A 121 -18.59 -16.10 -7.67
CA PRO A 121 -19.19 -16.81 -6.53
C PRO A 121 -18.34 -16.81 -5.25
N GLY A 122 -17.01 -16.79 -5.39
CA GLY A 122 -16.09 -16.72 -4.26
C GLY A 122 -16.24 -15.44 -3.42
N ALA A 123 -16.60 -14.31 -4.05
CA ALA A 123 -16.73 -13.03 -3.37
C ALA A 123 -17.88 -13.03 -2.36
N ALA A 124 -19.08 -13.43 -2.81
CA ALA A 124 -20.27 -13.51 -1.96
C ALA A 124 -20.08 -14.44 -0.76
N ARG A 125 -19.35 -15.56 -0.95
CA ARG A 125 -19.04 -16.50 0.12
C ARG A 125 -18.12 -15.90 1.18
N LEU A 126 -17.03 -15.25 0.76
CA LEU A 126 -15.98 -14.78 1.67
C LEU A 126 -16.35 -13.47 2.38
N VAL A 127 -17.23 -12.64 1.81
CA VAL A 127 -17.63 -11.37 2.41
C VAL A 127 -18.65 -11.53 3.54
N ARG A 128 -19.35 -12.67 3.61
CA ARG A 128 -20.54 -12.89 4.44
C ARG A 128 -20.33 -12.61 5.94
N HIS A 129 -19.14 -12.89 6.46
CA HIS A 129 -18.85 -12.80 7.88
C HIS A 129 -17.89 -11.66 8.24
N LEU A 130 -17.48 -10.87 7.25
CA LEU A 130 -16.61 -9.72 7.47
C LEU A 130 -17.41 -8.54 8.05
N LYS A 131 -16.74 -7.79 8.91
CA LYS A 131 -17.25 -6.64 9.65
C LYS A 131 -16.34 -5.44 9.43
N SER A 132 -16.93 -4.26 9.55
CA SER A 132 -16.23 -2.98 9.53
C SER A 132 -16.58 -2.22 10.80
N ASP A 133 -15.61 -1.47 11.30
CA ASP A 133 -15.83 -0.51 12.39
C ASP A 133 -16.10 0.90 11.83
N GLN A 134 -15.86 1.12 10.53
CA GLN A 134 -16.02 2.42 9.86
C GLN A 134 -17.32 2.56 9.03
N VAL A 135 -17.91 1.45 8.56
CA VAL A 135 -19.16 1.45 7.80
C VAL A 135 -20.15 0.43 8.34
N ALA A 136 -21.45 0.63 8.11
CA ALA A 136 -22.50 -0.19 8.71
C ALA A 136 -22.55 -1.60 8.12
N SER A 137 -22.11 -1.78 6.87
CA SER A 137 -22.07 -3.09 6.22
C SER A 137 -21.12 -3.14 5.01
N ALA A 138 -20.81 -4.36 4.56
CA ALA A 138 -19.98 -4.58 3.37
C ALA A 138 -20.52 -3.93 2.08
N SER A 139 -21.82 -3.60 2.02
CA SER A 139 -22.40 -2.92 0.85
C SER A 139 -21.95 -1.46 0.74
N GLU A 140 -21.57 -0.84 1.86
CA GLU A 140 -21.06 0.55 1.95
C GLU A 140 -19.55 0.65 1.69
N VAL A 141 -18.85 -0.48 1.63
CA VAL A 141 -17.45 -0.51 1.21
C VAL A 141 -17.37 -0.38 -0.32
N HIS A 142 -16.72 0.68 -0.78
CA HIS A 142 -16.44 0.96 -2.17
C HIS A 142 -15.51 -0.11 -2.77
N PRO A 143 -15.90 -0.72 -3.90
CA PRO A 143 -15.08 -1.72 -4.57
C PRO A 143 -13.77 -1.14 -5.06
N ARG A 144 -12.71 -1.96 -5.08
CA ARG A 144 -11.44 -1.59 -5.68
C ARG A 144 -10.74 -2.75 -6.37
N THR A 145 -9.96 -2.42 -7.38
CA THR A 145 -9.06 -3.33 -8.08
C THR A 145 -7.66 -3.21 -7.46
N PRO A 146 -7.05 -4.31 -6.97
CA PRO A 146 -5.73 -4.25 -6.36
C PRO A 146 -4.70 -3.70 -7.36
N TRP A 147 -3.74 -2.93 -6.85
CA TRP A 147 -2.63 -2.32 -7.60
C TRP A 147 -3.00 -1.21 -8.58
N LEU A 148 -4.29 -1.07 -8.91
CA LEU A 148 -4.81 -0.03 -9.78
C LEU A 148 -5.59 1.03 -9.00
N GLN A 149 -6.22 0.66 -7.90
CA GLN A 149 -7.00 1.53 -7.03
C GLN A 149 -6.49 1.39 -5.59
N GLU A 150 -5.71 2.37 -5.17
CA GLU A 150 -4.99 2.40 -3.88
C GLU A 150 -5.38 3.64 -3.08
N PRO A 151 -5.04 3.74 -1.78
CA PRO A 151 -5.25 4.95 -0.99
C PRO A 151 -4.55 6.17 -1.63
N ASP A 152 -5.21 7.32 -1.55
CA ASP A 152 -4.69 8.58 -2.08
C ASP A 152 -4.24 9.50 -0.92
N CYS A 153 -3.00 10.02 -1.00
CA CYS A 153 -2.49 10.99 -0.04
C CYS A 153 -3.40 12.22 0.10
N LEU A 154 -4.06 12.64 -0.99
CA LEU A 154 -4.95 13.81 -1.02
C LEU A 154 -6.28 13.58 -0.30
N ASN A 155 -6.59 12.35 0.12
CA ASN A 155 -7.75 12.10 0.96
C ASN A 155 -7.64 12.81 2.32
N CYS A 156 -6.42 12.85 2.88
CA CYS A 156 -6.10 13.58 4.11
C CYS A 156 -5.45 14.93 3.78
N HIS A 157 -4.52 14.96 2.82
CA HIS A 157 -3.86 16.18 2.35
C HIS A 157 -4.69 16.93 1.29
N ALA A 158 -5.96 17.20 1.61
CA ALA A 158 -6.87 17.89 0.70
C ALA A 158 -6.32 19.27 0.31
N GLY A 159 -6.19 19.51 -1.00
CA GLY A 159 -5.58 20.74 -1.51
C GLY A 159 -4.11 20.93 -1.09
N PHE A 160 -3.40 19.85 -0.78
CA PHE A 160 -2.02 19.85 -0.27
C PHE A 160 -1.84 20.48 1.12
N ASN A 161 -2.93 20.63 1.88
CA ASN A 161 -2.91 21.20 3.22
C ASN A 161 -2.52 20.18 4.29
N ILE A 162 -2.32 20.68 5.51
CA ILE A 162 -2.23 19.85 6.71
C ILE A 162 -3.59 19.17 6.91
N PRO A 163 -3.63 17.83 7.13
CA PRO A 163 -4.90 17.13 7.30
C PRO A 163 -5.67 17.55 8.56
N GLU A 164 -6.99 17.62 8.46
CA GLU A 164 -7.90 17.76 9.60
C GLU A 164 -8.21 16.41 10.26
N ASP A 165 -8.20 15.34 9.47
CA ASP A 165 -8.34 13.96 9.89
C ASP A 165 -7.30 13.05 9.21
N ILE A 166 -7.20 11.81 9.69
CA ILE A 166 -6.26 10.80 9.18
C ILE A 166 -6.98 9.60 8.54
N VAL A 167 -8.27 9.76 8.17
CA VAL A 167 -9.08 8.63 7.68
C VAL A 167 -9.18 8.67 6.16
N SER A 168 -8.43 7.77 5.52
CA SER A 168 -8.43 7.60 4.06
C SER A 168 -9.13 6.32 3.59
N PHE A 169 -9.52 5.42 4.51
CA PHE A 169 -10.27 4.22 4.13
C PHE A 169 -11.50 4.57 3.28
N ASN A 170 -11.87 3.63 2.39
CA ASN A 170 -13.02 3.72 1.49
C ASN A 170 -12.93 4.80 0.40
N LYS A 171 -11.75 5.42 0.19
CA LYS A 171 -11.50 6.42 -0.85
C LYS A 171 -10.28 6.01 -1.67
N TRP A 172 -10.53 5.54 -2.90
CA TRP A 172 -9.48 4.99 -3.76
C TRP A 172 -9.15 5.90 -4.93
N THR A 173 -7.91 5.84 -5.40
CA THR A 173 -7.53 6.43 -6.69
C THR A 173 -8.42 5.88 -7.81
N PRO A 174 -8.73 6.66 -8.86
CA PRO A 174 -9.63 6.23 -9.94
C PRO A 174 -9.04 5.11 -10.81
N GLY A 175 -7.74 4.85 -10.72
CA GLY A 175 -7.03 3.88 -11.52
C GLY A 175 -5.52 4.16 -11.53
N PHE A 176 -4.83 3.49 -12.46
CA PHE A 176 -3.37 3.56 -12.60
C PHE A 176 -2.83 5.00 -12.63
N THR A 177 -3.45 5.90 -13.39
CA THR A 177 -2.98 7.29 -13.55
C THR A 177 -3.14 8.13 -12.29
N GLY A 178 -4.00 7.72 -11.36
CA GLY A 178 -4.16 8.37 -10.05
C GLY A 178 -3.13 7.93 -9.01
N LEU A 179 -2.37 6.85 -9.26
CA LEU A 179 -1.41 6.33 -8.29
C LEU A 179 -0.27 7.33 -8.06
N PHE A 180 0.10 7.51 -6.79
CA PHE A 180 1.19 8.39 -6.36
C PHE A 180 2.49 8.23 -7.17
N ARG A 181 2.85 6.98 -7.51
CA ARG A 181 4.07 6.65 -8.25
C ARG A 181 4.11 7.12 -9.71
N VAL A 182 2.96 7.44 -10.30
CA VAL A 182 2.89 7.89 -11.70
C VAL A 182 2.25 9.26 -11.88
N ARG A 183 1.42 9.69 -10.92
CA ARG A 183 0.77 11.01 -10.98
C ARG A 183 1.81 12.12 -10.90
N THR A 184 1.49 13.24 -11.53
CA THR A 184 2.31 14.43 -11.52
C THR A 184 1.65 15.54 -10.72
N ASP A 185 2.45 16.50 -10.28
CA ASP A 185 1.96 17.78 -9.83
C ASP A 185 1.52 18.69 -11.00
N ASN A 186 1.21 19.95 -10.66
CA ASN A 186 0.78 20.98 -11.61
C ASN A 186 1.84 21.34 -12.68
N ALA A 187 3.11 20.97 -12.46
CA ALA A 187 4.23 21.26 -13.34
C ALA A 187 4.73 20.02 -14.10
N GLY A 188 4.05 18.88 -13.97
CA GLY A 188 4.39 17.65 -14.68
C GLY A 188 5.49 16.81 -14.01
N ILE A 189 5.86 17.12 -12.75
CA ILE A 189 6.85 16.34 -11.99
C ILE A 189 6.13 15.27 -11.16
N ARG A 190 6.64 14.04 -11.19
CA ARG A 190 6.07 12.94 -10.39
C ARG A 190 6.26 13.19 -8.91
N CYS A 191 5.24 12.87 -8.10
CA CYS A 191 5.30 13.08 -6.66
C CYS A 191 6.53 12.39 -6.02
N GLU A 192 6.85 11.17 -6.45
CA GLU A 192 8.01 10.41 -5.95
C GLU A 192 9.35 11.11 -6.15
N ALA A 193 9.47 11.97 -7.18
CA ALA A 193 10.72 12.68 -7.45
C ALA A 193 11.07 13.67 -6.32
N CYS A 194 10.05 14.22 -5.64
CA CYS A 194 10.24 15.15 -4.53
C CYS A 194 10.01 14.49 -3.17
N HIS A 195 9.09 13.54 -3.09
CA HIS A 195 8.60 12.98 -1.82
C HIS A 195 9.13 11.59 -1.49
N SER A 196 9.93 10.93 -2.35
CA SER A 196 10.34 9.52 -2.23
C SER A 196 9.22 8.53 -2.55
N ALA A 197 9.50 7.23 -2.40
CA ALA A 197 8.59 6.12 -2.69
C ALA A 197 7.45 5.99 -1.66
N THR A 198 6.35 5.35 -2.06
CA THR A 198 5.28 4.96 -1.14
C THR A 198 5.83 4.15 0.04
N HIS A 199 5.31 4.43 1.26
CA HIS A 199 5.76 3.86 2.53
C HIS A 199 7.20 4.23 2.97
N ALA A 200 7.90 5.09 2.24
CA ALA A 200 9.24 5.59 2.57
C ALA A 200 9.41 7.06 2.16
N LEU A 201 8.34 7.87 2.33
CA LEU A 201 8.34 9.30 2.12
C LEU A 201 9.34 10.02 3.02
N TYR A 202 9.91 11.11 2.50
CA TYR A 202 10.88 11.94 3.22
C TYR A 202 10.26 12.72 4.38
N PRO A 203 10.94 12.83 5.55
CA PRO A 203 12.12 12.06 5.93
C PRO A 203 11.73 10.61 6.28
N ALA A 204 12.55 9.66 5.83
CA ALA A 204 12.33 8.24 6.07
C ALA A 204 13.38 7.67 7.06
N ASP A 205 12.93 6.92 8.06
CA ASP A 205 13.80 6.26 9.03
C ASP A 205 14.26 4.88 8.52
N ASN A 206 15.57 4.70 8.39
CA ASN A 206 16.15 3.41 8.02
C ASN A 206 16.99 2.84 9.18
N PRO A 207 16.63 1.66 9.71
CA PRO A 207 17.29 1.11 10.89
C PRO A 207 18.66 0.48 10.61
N PHE A 208 19.04 0.30 9.34
CA PHE A 208 20.29 -0.38 8.98
C PHE A 208 21.43 0.59 8.76
N VAL A 209 21.15 1.70 8.06
CA VAL A 209 22.16 2.67 7.67
C VAL A 209 21.52 4.05 7.70
N LEU A 210 22.13 4.95 8.48
CA LEU A 210 21.72 6.33 8.61
C LEU A 210 21.59 6.99 7.23
N TRP A 211 20.52 7.74 7.02
CA TRP A 211 20.18 8.41 5.75
C TRP A 211 20.01 7.49 4.52
N ARG A 212 19.98 6.15 4.64
CA ARG A 212 19.91 5.27 3.47
C ARG A 212 18.71 5.57 2.58
N ASP A 213 17.55 5.79 3.18
CA ASP A 213 16.35 6.17 2.42
C ASP A 213 16.35 7.66 2.08
N ASN A 214 17.17 8.50 2.73
CA ASN A 214 17.25 9.97 2.55
C ASN A 214 18.47 10.44 1.72
N ILE A 215 19.19 9.54 1.04
CA ILE A 215 20.45 9.88 0.32
C ILE A 215 20.22 11.03 -0.66
N GLN A 216 19.14 10.94 -1.45
CA GLN A 216 18.86 11.91 -2.52
C GLN A 216 18.64 13.34 -1.99
N PRO A 217 17.70 13.61 -1.06
CA PRO A 217 17.52 14.97 -0.55
C PRO A 217 18.76 15.44 0.20
N ARG A 218 19.41 14.58 1.02
CA ARG A 218 20.63 14.97 1.75
C ARG A 218 21.75 15.40 0.82
N GLN A 219 21.94 14.68 -0.29
CA GLN A 219 22.95 15.01 -1.30
C GLN A 219 22.68 16.36 -1.98
N TYR A 220 21.41 16.70 -2.25
CA TYR A 220 21.08 17.86 -3.08
C TYR A 220 20.66 19.11 -2.30
N THR A 221 20.07 18.96 -1.12
CA THR A 221 19.54 20.06 -0.30
C THR A 221 20.20 20.15 1.09
N GLY A 222 20.96 19.13 1.49
CA GLY A 222 21.60 19.04 2.81
C GLY A 222 20.69 18.54 3.93
N SER A 223 19.39 18.30 3.68
CA SER A 223 18.40 17.82 4.66
C SER A 223 17.73 16.53 4.23
N SER A 224 17.06 15.82 5.15
CA SER A 224 16.28 14.60 4.83
C SER A 224 14.85 14.89 4.34
N TYR A 225 14.45 16.16 4.20
CA TYR A 225 13.10 16.55 3.79
C TYR A 225 12.88 16.43 2.28
N ALA A 226 11.60 16.47 1.87
CA ALA A 226 11.22 16.48 0.46
C ALA A 226 12.02 17.51 -0.34
N ILE A 227 12.42 17.15 -1.56
CA ILE A 227 13.23 18.03 -2.41
C ILE A 227 12.40 19.28 -2.75
N GLY A 228 12.99 20.46 -2.51
CA GLY A 228 12.30 21.75 -2.63
C GLY A 228 11.70 22.27 -1.31
N ALA A 229 11.64 21.45 -0.26
CA ALA A 229 11.28 21.91 1.08
C ALA A 229 12.22 23.03 1.57
N ASN A 230 11.72 23.84 2.51
CA ASN A 230 12.46 24.98 3.07
C ASN A 230 12.93 25.99 2.00
N LYS A 231 12.14 26.15 0.93
CA LYS A 231 12.39 27.09 -0.18
C LYS A 231 13.68 26.82 -0.96
N ASN A 232 14.17 25.57 -0.96
CA ASN A 232 15.36 25.16 -1.70
C ASN A 232 15.11 24.96 -3.21
N CYS A 233 14.24 25.76 -3.84
CA CYS A 233 13.83 25.63 -5.23
C CYS A 233 15.01 25.68 -6.23
N ALA A 234 16.09 26.38 -5.88
CA ALA A 234 17.29 26.49 -6.69
C ALA A 234 17.98 25.14 -6.97
N VAL A 235 17.70 24.12 -6.16
CA VAL A 235 18.23 22.75 -6.35
C VAL A 235 17.92 22.21 -7.76
N CYS A 236 16.69 22.44 -8.22
CA CYS A 236 16.22 22.04 -9.55
C CYS A 236 16.33 23.18 -10.56
N HIS A 237 15.85 24.38 -10.21
CA HIS A 237 15.72 25.48 -11.18
C HIS A 237 17.03 26.20 -11.52
N LYS A 238 18.11 25.94 -10.76
CA LYS A 238 19.43 26.58 -10.92
C LYS A 238 19.42 28.11 -10.80
N LYS A 239 18.32 28.68 -10.30
CA LYS A 239 18.12 30.10 -9.99
C LYS A 239 17.19 30.24 -8.80
N VAL A 240 17.19 31.43 -8.19
CA VAL A 240 16.21 31.78 -7.16
C VAL A 240 14.82 31.82 -7.78
N MET A 241 13.87 31.18 -7.11
CA MET A 241 12.46 31.17 -7.49
C MET A 241 11.66 31.92 -6.42
N THR A 242 10.75 32.78 -6.85
CA THR A 242 9.88 33.57 -5.98
C THR A 242 8.44 33.07 -5.96
N ASP A 243 8.01 32.35 -6.99
CA ASP A 243 6.63 31.92 -7.20
C ASP A 243 6.55 30.40 -7.34
N PRO A 244 5.58 29.73 -6.67
CA PRO A 244 5.41 28.29 -6.75
C PRO A 244 4.55 27.91 -7.97
N VAL A 245 5.15 27.24 -8.95
CA VAL A 245 4.38 26.51 -9.99
C VAL A 245 3.96 25.12 -9.51
N HIS A 246 4.68 24.58 -8.52
CA HIS A 246 4.29 23.41 -7.75
C HIS A 246 3.30 23.81 -6.65
N HIS A 247 2.73 22.87 -5.91
CA HIS A 247 1.71 23.20 -4.89
C HIS A 247 2.24 24.12 -3.78
N GLU A 248 1.43 25.12 -3.38
CA GLU A 248 1.85 26.24 -2.53
C GLU A 248 2.38 25.82 -1.15
N ASN A 249 1.95 24.67 -0.62
CA ASN A 249 2.42 24.17 0.67
C ASN A 249 3.95 23.94 0.71
N MET A 250 4.63 23.86 -0.45
CA MET A 250 6.10 23.79 -0.52
C MET A 250 6.80 25.05 0.03
N LEU A 251 6.09 26.19 0.08
CA LEU A 251 6.63 27.45 0.58
C LEU A 251 6.71 27.48 2.11
N GLY A 252 5.99 26.57 2.77
CA GLY A 252 6.08 26.36 4.20
C GLY A 252 7.47 25.88 4.62
N MET A 253 7.90 26.32 5.79
CA MET A 253 9.09 25.75 6.43
C MET A 253 8.68 24.46 7.14
N VAL A 254 9.42 23.38 6.90
CA VAL A 254 9.20 22.11 7.58
C VAL A 254 9.56 22.30 9.05
N ARG A 255 8.60 21.98 9.93
CA ARG A 255 8.76 22.06 11.40
C ARG A 255 8.92 20.69 12.05
N ASN A 256 9.07 19.65 11.24
CA ASN A 256 9.28 18.29 11.74
C ASN A 256 10.57 18.26 12.58
N PRO A 257 10.54 17.82 13.84
CA PRO A 257 11.75 17.74 14.66
C PRO A 257 12.67 16.58 14.24
N PHE A 258 12.20 15.66 13.41
CA PHE A 258 12.95 14.46 13.03
C PHE A 258 13.72 14.68 11.72
N ASP A 259 15.06 14.70 11.82
CA ASP A 259 16.01 14.76 10.70
C ASP A 259 16.95 13.55 10.78
N PHE A 260 16.36 12.36 10.59
CA PHE A 260 17.07 11.08 10.57
C PHE A 260 17.82 10.84 9.25
#